data_AF-A0A8T3SQV2-F1
#
_entry.id   AF-A0A8T3SQV2-F1
#
_cell.length_a   1.000
_cell.length_b   1.000
_cell.length_c   1.000
_cell.angle_alpha   90.00
_cell.angle_beta   90.00
_cell.angle_gamma   90.00
#
_symmetry.space_group_name_H-M   'P 1'
#
loop_
_entity.id
_entity.type
_entity.pdbx_description
1 polymer ?
#
loop_
_entity_poly.entity_id
_entity_poly.type
_entity_poly.pdbx_seq_one_letter_code
_entity_poly.pdbx_strand_id
1 'polypeptide(L)' 'INLLCAAMAGVGIPLLLRRFGIDPALAAPVVVTTVTDVMGFFAFLGLATLVLL' A
#
# COMPACT_ATOMS: atom_id res chain seq x y z
N ILE A 1 9.06 -0.26 -10.83
CA ILE A 1 9.01 0.55 -9.60
C ILE A 1 7.63 0.42 -8.93
N ASN A 2 6.53 0.76 -9.60
CA ASN A 2 5.17 0.64 -9.05
C ASN A 2 4.82 -0.79 -8.53
N LEU A 3 5.04 -1.84 -9.33
CA LEU A 3 4.76 -3.22 -8.91
C LEU A 3 5.62 -3.71 -7.73
N LEU A 4 6.85 -3.18 -7.61
CA LEU A 4 7.75 -3.50 -6.49
C LEU A 4 7.29 -2.79 -5.20
N CYS A 5 6.92 -1.51 -5.28
CA CYS A 5 6.31 -0.79 -4.16
C CYS A 5 5.00 -1.47 -3.73
N ALA A 6 4.10 -1.78 -4.67
CA ALA A 6 2.84 -2.47 -4.38
C ALA A 6 3.05 -3.83 -3.72
N ALA A 7 4.02 -4.62 -4.19
CA ALA A 7 4.36 -5.91 -3.58
C ALA A 7 4.93 -5.76 -2.15
N MET A 8 5.81 -4.77 -1.92
CA MET A 8 6.35 -4.50 -0.58
C MET A 8 5.28 -3.97 0.39
N ALA A 9 4.35 -3.14 -0.08
CA ALA A 9 3.21 -2.70 0.73
C ALA A 9 2.28 -3.87 1.06
N GLY A 10 1.87 -4.65 0.06
CA GLY A 10 0.92 -5.75 0.22
C GLY A 10 1.38 -6.78 1.26
N VAL A 11 2.69 -6.99 1.41
CA VAL A 11 3.26 -7.89 2.42
C VAL A 11 3.62 -7.15 3.71
N GLY A 12 4.17 -5.93 3.61
CA GLY A 12 4.69 -5.18 4.76
C GLY A 12 3.61 -4.63 5.70
N ILE A 13 2.47 -4.20 5.15
CA ILE A 13 1.37 -3.59 5.91
C ILE A 13 0.68 -4.60 6.84
N PRO A 14 0.25 -5.79 6.39
CA PRO A 14 -0.33 -6.78 7.30
C PRO A 14 0.67 -7.27 8.35
N LEU A 15 1.97 -7.33 8.03
CA LEU A 15 3.02 -7.64 9.00
C LEU A 15 3.20 -6.54 10.06
N LEU A 16 3.15 -5.28 9.66
CA LEU A 16 3.20 -4.13 10.56
C LEU A 16 1.98 -4.09 11.49
N LEU A 17 0.77 -4.32 10.97
CA LEU A 17 -0.45 -4.37 11.80
C LEU A 17 -0.36 -5.46 12.87
N ARG A 18 0.14 -6.64 12.50
CA ARG A 18 0.37 -7.73 13.45
C ARG A 18 1.42 -7.37 14.52
N ARG A 19 2.43 -6.56 14.17
CA ARG A 19 3.44 -6.04 15.12
C ARG A 19 2.83 -5.08 16.14
N PHE A 20 1.81 -4.31 15.76
CA PHE A 20 1.09 -3.39 16.64
C PHE A 20 -0.02 -4.06 17.48
N GLY A 21 -0.17 -5.39 17.39
CA GLY A 21 -1.19 -6.13 18.14
C GLY A 21 -2.62 -5.90 17.64
N ILE A 22 -2.78 -5.33 16.45
CA ILE A 22 -4.07 -5.13 15.80
C ILE A 22 -4.41 -6.41 15.05
N ASP A 23 -5.59 -6.99 15.32
CA ASP A 23 -6.02 -8.21 14.66
C ASP A 23 -6.21 -7.96 13.14
N PRO A 24 -5.34 -8.53 12.28
CA PRO A 24 -5.43 -8.32 10.85
C PRO A 24 -6.75 -8.90 10.32
N ALA A 25 -7.37 -9.90 10.94
CA ALA A 25 -8.66 -10.40 10.47
C ALA A 25 -9.79 -9.34 10.51
N LEU A 26 -9.75 -8.43 11.49
CA LEU A 26 -10.76 -7.38 11.66
C LEU A 26 -10.42 -6.12 10.87
N ALA A 27 -9.12 -5.79 10.79
CA ALA A 27 -8.64 -4.55 10.17
C ALA A 27 -8.13 -4.73 8.73
N ALA A 28 -7.75 -5.94 8.31
CA ALA A 28 -7.11 -6.16 7.02
C ALA A 28 -7.98 -5.79 5.82
N PRO A 29 -9.30 -6.01 5.77
CA PRO A 29 -10.07 -5.64 4.58
C PRO A 29 -9.99 -4.14 4.31
N VAL A 30 -10.23 -3.30 5.33
CA VAL A 30 -10.20 -1.84 5.21
C VAL A 30 -8.78 -1.30 5.10
N VAL A 31 -7.83 -1.85 5.87
CA VAL A 31 -6.45 -1.37 5.88
C VAL A 31 -5.70 -1.79 4.61
N VAL A 32 -5.94 -3.00 4.09
CA VAL A 32 -5.36 -3.41 2.82
C VAL A 32 -5.94 -2.56 1.70
N THR A 33 -7.26 -2.39 1.60
CA THR A 33 -7.87 -1.60 0.51
C THR A 33 -7.40 -0.15 0.55
N THR A 34 -7.43 0.51 1.71
CA THR A 34 -6.98 1.90 1.84
C THR A 34 -5.53 2.09 1.45
N VAL A 35 -4.64 1.16 1.81
CA VAL A 35 -3.24 1.33 1.43
C VAL A 35 -2.99 0.96 -0.03
N THR A 36 -3.69 -0.03 -0.60
CA THR A 36 -3.64 -0.24 -2.06
C THR A 36 -4.21 0.96 -2.83
N ASP A 37 -5.23 1.64 -2.31
CA ASP A 37 -5.77 2.87 -2.92
C ASP A 37 -4.75 4.01 -2.87
N VAL A 38 -4.11 4.25 -1.72
CA VAL A 38 -3.07 5.28 -1.57
C VAL A 38 -1.85 4.96 -2.44
N MET A 39 -1.38 3.72 -2.46
CA MET A 39 -0.29 3.27 -3.35
C MET A 39 -0.65 3.45 -4.82
N GLY A 40 -1.88 3.09 -5.23
CA GLY A 40 -2.36 3.27 -6.59
C GLY A 40 -2.35 4.74 -7.02
N PHE A 41 -2.85 5.62 -6.16
CA PHE A 41 -2.82 7.08 -6.39
C PHE A 41 -1.38 7.63 -6.45
N PHE A 42 -0.54 7.24 -5.50
CA PHE A 42 0.84 7.70 -5.41
C PHE A 42 1.67 7.26 -6.63
N ALA A 43 1.45 6.04 -7.10
CA ALA A 43 2.11 5.54 -8.30
C ALA A 43 1.63 6.22 -9.58
N PHE A 44 0.33 6.49 -9.70
CA PHE A 44 -0.24 7.21 -10.84
C PHE A 44 0.30 8.64 -10.91
N LEU A 45 0.26 9.37 -9.79
CA LEU A 45 0.79 10.74 -9.69
C LEU A 45 2.30 10.77 -9.89
N GLY A 46 3.05 9.85 -9.27
CA GLY A 46 4.50 9.77 -9.40
C GLY A 46 4.94 9.47 -10.83
N LEU A 47 4.22 8.60 -11.56
CA LEU A 47 4.45 8.38 -12.99
C LEU A 47 4.09 9.62 -13.81
N ALA A 48 2.97 10.29 -13.52
CA ALA A 48 2.58 11.51 -14.23
C ALA A 48 3.63 12.61 -14.07
N THR A 49 4.18 12.81 -12.86
CA THR A 49 5.26 13.77 -12.63
C THR A 49 6.53 13.42 -13.39
N LEU A 50 6.89 12.14 -13.47
CA LEU A 50 8.12 11.67 -14.13
C LEU A 50 8.00 11.68 -15.66
N VAL A 51 6.79 11.60 -16.20
CA VAL A 51 6.52 11.66 -17.66
C VAL A 51 6.31 13.10 -18.14
N LEU A 52 5.78 14.00 -17.30
CA LEU A 52 5.59 15.42 -17.62
C LEU A 52 6.85 16.28 -17.38
N LEU A 53 7.84 15.78 -16.64
CA LEU A 53 9.14 16.43 -16.43
C LEU A 53 10.14 15.98 -17.51
#